data_AF-A0A7S0FE28-F1
#
_entry.id   AF-A0A7S0FE28-F1
#
_cell.length_a   1.000
_cell.length_b   1.000
_cell.length_c   1.000
_cell.angle_alpha   90.00
_cell.angle_beta   90.00
_cell.angle_gamma   90.00
#
_symmetry.space_group_name_H-M   'P 1'
#
loop_
_entity.id
_entity.type
_entity.pdbx_description
1 polymer ?
#
loop_
_entity_poly.entity_id
_entity_poly.type
_entity_poly.pdbx_seq_one_letter_code
_entity_poly.pdbx_strand_id
1 'polypeptide(L)'
;VETLGSASVICSDKTGTLTEGKMRAVKMWAAGMDFEISGTGFDPTSGSIARLDGTDASTDAAVRSTLLAGLLCSNAKVEREVGEDGLARWVPNGNSSEVPIVVAAGKLGIWAAEVEGSFPRLQEVPFSSSSKMMLTVTD
;
A
#
# COMPACT_ATOMS: atom_id res chain seq x y z
N VAL A 1 20.06 31.00 16.00
CA VAL A 1 19.05 31.66 15.15
C VAL A 1 19.69 32.31 13.92
N GLU A 2 20.85 32.96 14.07
CA GLU A 2 21.58 33.58 12.94
C GLU A 2 22.09 32.58 11.88
N THR A 3 22.45 31.37 12.28
CA THR A 3 23.09 30.36 11.42
C THR A 3 22.19 29.82 10.29
N LEU A 4 20.87 29.77 10.49
CA LEU A 4 19.94 29.36 9.43
C LEU A 4 19.71 30.49 8.42
N GLY A 5 19.81 31.75 8.88
CA GLY A 5 19.62 32.94 8.04
C GLY A 5 20.81 33.27 7.13
N SER A 6 22.00 32.73 7.43
CA SER A 6 23.22 32.90 6.62
C SER A 6 23.58 31.67 5.77
N ALA A 7 22.80 30.60 5.84
CA ALA A 7 23.02 29.40 5.05
C ALA A 7 22.71 29.65 3.56
N SER A 8 23.69 29.41 2.68
CA SER A 8 23.52 29.47 1.22
C SER A 8 23.33 28.09 0.57
N VAL A 9 23.53 27.00 1.33
CA VAL A 9 23.40 25.62 0.87
C VAL A 9 22.69 24.78 1.95
N ILE A 10 21.70 23.99 1.54
CA ILE A 10 21.03 23.00 2.40
C ILE A 10 21.37 21.61 1.88
N CYS A 11 22.09 20.84 2.68
CA CYS A 11 22.29 19.41 2.46
C CYS A 11 21.24 18.66 3.28
N SER A 12 20.29 18.00 2.61
CA SER A 12 19.21 17.27 3.27
C SER A 12 19.28 15.78 2.91
N ASP A 13 19.02 14.92 3.89
CA ASP A 13 18.84 13.50 3.64
C ASP A 13 17.47 13.23 2.97
N LYS A 14 17.32 12.14 2.24
CA LYS A 14 16.09 11.81 1.54
C LYS A 14 15.05 11.16 2.46
N THR A 15 15.45 10.09 3.17
CA THR A 15 14.51 9.24 3.90
C THR A 15 14.34 9.77 5.31
N GLY A 16 13.10 10.09 5.72
CA GLY A 16 12.82 10.68 7.02
C GLY A 16 13.05 12.19 7.10
N THR A 17 13.51 12.84 6.01
CA THR A 17 13.56 14.31 5.91
C THR A 17 12.78 14.82 4.70
N LEU A 18 13.18 14.47 3.46
CA LEU A 18 12.40 14.85 2.27
C LEU A 18 11.18 13.96 2.03
N THR A 19 11.26 12.70 2.46
CA THR A 19 10.19 11.71 2.36
C THR A 19 9.84 11.18 3.73
N GLU A 20 8.59 10.78 3.94
CA GLU A 20 8.15 10.22 5.23
C GLU A 20 8.74 8.83 5.52
N GLY A 21 9.49 8.23 4.59
CA GLY A 21 9.92 6.83 4.69
C GLY A 21 8.77 5.82 4.57
N LYS A 22 7.57 6.30 4.19
CA LYS A 22 6.37 5.49 4.01
C LYS A 22 6.09 5.32 2.53
N MET A 23 6.35 4.13 2.00
CA MET A 23 6.00 3.81 0.62
C MET A 23 4.48 3.73 0.49
N ARG A 24 3.92 4.29 -0.59
CA ARG A 24 2.49 4.29 -0.88
C ARG A 24 2.23 3.98 -2.35
N ALA A 25 1.08 3.38 -2.65
CA ALA A 25 0.59 3.22 -4.00
C ALA A 25 -0.02 4.56 -4.44
N VAL A 26 0.39 5.04 -5.61
CA VAL A 26 -0.05 6.36 -6.15
C VAL A 26 -0.82 6.24 -7.45
N LYS A 27 -0.55 5.18 -8.22
CA LYS A 27 -1.19 4.88 -9.50
C LYS A 27 -1.32 3.36 -9.64
N MET A 28 -2.31 2.94 -10.41
CA MET A 28 -2.44 1.56 -10.86
C MET A 28 -2.92 1.51 -12.30
N TRP A 29 -2.59 0.42 -12.98
CA TRP A 29 -3.05 0.14 -14.33
C TRP A 29 -3.79 -1.19 -14.32
N ALA A 30 -5.04 -1.18 -14.80
CA ALA A 30 -5.87 -2.38 -14.87
C ALA A 30 -6.81 -2.30 -16.07
N ALA A 31 -6.98 -3.43 -16.77
CA ALA A 31 -7.84 -3.53 -17.95
C ALA A 31 -7.61 -2.42 -19.01
N GLY A 32 -6.35 -2.03 -19.23
CA GLY A 32 -6.01 -1.00 -20.22
C GLY A 32 -6.20 0.45 -19.77
N MET A 33 -6.56 0.69 -18.50
CA MET A 33 -6.86 2.01 -17.97
C MET A 33 -5.94 2.38 -16.80
N ASP A 34 -5.61 3.67 -16.69
CA ASP A 34 -4.93 4.26 -15.55
C ASP A 34 -5.90 4.71 -14.47
N PHE A 35 -5.52 4.49 -13.21
CA PHE A 35 -6.22 4.97 -12.03
C PHE A 35 -5.24 5.65 -11.08
N GLU A 36 -5.73 6.65 -10.33
CA GLU A 36 -5.02 7.33 -9.27
C GLU A 36 -5.43 6.79 -7.90
N ILE A 37 -4.45 6.63 -7.02
CA ILE A 37 -4.66 6.19 -5.65
C ILE A 37 -4.24 7.32 -4.72
N SER A 38 -5.19 7.81 -3.93
CA SER A 38 -4.98 8.90 -2.98
C SER A 38 -4.93 8.40 -1.52
N GLY A 39 -4.56 9.30 -0.60
CA GLY A 39 -4.44 9.03 0.84
C GLY A 39 -3.02 9.17 1.36
N THR A 40 -2.85 8.87 2.65
CA THR A 40 -1.63 9.18 3.40
C THR A 40 -1.12 7.98 4.19
N GLY A 41 0.22 7.84 4.21
CA GLY A 41 0.91 6.80 4.97
C GLY A 41 0.35 5.39 4.76
N PHE A 42 0.03 4.74 5.87
CA PHE A 42 -0.49 3.37 5.91
C PHE A 42 -1.99 3.30 6.22
N ASP A 43 -2.70 4.44 6.19
CA ASP A 43 -4.12 4.50 6.57
C ASP A 43 -5.02 4.10 5.38
N PRO A 44 -5.65 2.91 5.42
CA PRO A 44 -6.53 2.44 4.37
C PRO A 44 -7.91 3.10 4.45
N THR A 45 -8.24 3.84 5.52
CA THR A 45 -9.51 4.57 5.64
C THR A 45 -9.45 5.97 5.04
N SER A 46 -8.24 6.43 4.70
CA SER A 46 -8.00 7.71 4.04
C SER A 46 -7.95 7.56 2.51
N GLY A 47 -8.39 8.57 1.76
CA GLY A 47 -8.27 8.61 0.30
C GLY A 47 -9.22 7.65 -0.45
N SER A 48 -8.98 7.51 -1.74
CA SER A 48 -9.84 6.79 -2.69
C SER A 48 -9.04 6.30 -3.90
N ILE A 49 -9.67 5.47 -4.73
CA ILE A 49 -9.15 5.06 -6.03
C ILE A 49 -10.10 5.61 -7.09
N ALA A 50 -9.58 6.39 -8.03
CA ALA A 50 -10.37 7.05 -9.05
C ALA A 50 -9.74 6.91 -10.43
N ARG A 51 -10.55 7.03 -11.48
CA ARG A 51 -10.07 7.22 -12.85
C ARG A 51 -9.42 8.60 -13.00
N LEU A 52 -8.71 8.82 -14.11
CA LEU A 52 -8.05 10.10 -14.40
C LEU A 52 -9.03 11.28 -14.54
N ASP A 53 -10.30 11.01 -14.81
CA ASP A 53 -11.37 12.02 -14.86
C ASP A 53 -11.99 12.30 -13.48
N GLY A 54 -11.50 11.67 -12.42
CA GLY A 54 -12.00 11.79 -11.05
C GLY A 54 -13.18 10.88 -10.71
N THR A 55 -13.65 10.04 -11.65
CA THR A 55 -14.73 9.08 -11.38
C THR A 55 -14.27 8.04 -10.35
N ASP A 56 -15.08 7.80 -9.32
CA ASP A 56 -14.81 6.76 -8.33
C ASP A 56 -14.70 5.38 -8.99
N ALA A 57 -13.63 4.65 -8.66
CA ALA A 57 -13.34 3.33 -9.20
C ALA A 57 -13.42 2.24 -8.13
N SER A 58 -14.01 2.54 -6.96
CA SER A 58 -14.10 1.59 -5.83
C SER A 58 -14.85 0.28 -6.15
N THR A 59 -15.78 0.36 -7.09
CA THR A 59 -16.61 -0.76 -7.57
C THR A 59 -16.18 -1.31 -8.94
N ASP A 60 -15.14 -0.74 -9.56
CA ASP A 60 -14.64 -1.19 -10.85
C ASP A 60 -14.05 -2.61 -10.74
N ALA A 61 -14.57 -3.55 -11.55
CA ALA A 61 -14.21 -4.96 -11.46
C ALA A 61 -12.70 -5.19 -11.69
N ALA A 62 -12.09 -4.44 -12.61
CA ALA A 62 -10.67 -4.59 -12.93
C ALA A 62 -9.79 -4.09 -11.78
N VAL A 63 -10.19 -3.00 -11.12
CA VAL A 63 -9.51 -2.48 -9.94
C VAL A 63 -9.58 -3.50 -8.80
N ARG A 64 -10.80 -3.97 -8.49
CA ARG A 64 -11.03 -4.92 -7.40
C ARG A 64 -10.33 -6.25 -7.61
N SER A 65 -10.38 -6.82 -8.81
CA SER A 65 -9.72 -8.10 -9.11
C SER A 65 -8.20 -7.99 -9.05
N THR A 66 -7.63 -6.87 -9.52
CA THR A 66 -6.18 -6.64 -9.49
C THR A 66 -5.66 -6.49 -8.06
N LEU A 67 -6.37 -5.72 -7.22
CA LEU A 67 -6.01 -5.55 -5.82
C LEU A 67 -6.23 -6.82 -5.00
N LEU A 68 -7.29 -7.58 -5.28
CA LEU A 68 -7.50 -8.89 -4.65
C LEU A 68 -6.35 -9.85 -5.00
N ALA A 69 -5.97 -9.96 -6.27
CA ALA A 69 -4.85 -10.80 -6.68
C ALA A 69 -3.53 -10.36 -6.01
N GLY A 70 -3.27 -9.05 -5.95
CA GLY A 70 -2.10 -8.51 -5.27
C GLY A 70 -2.10 -8.79 -3.76
N LEU A 71 -3.26 -8.68 -3.11
CA LEU A 71 -3.43 -8.99 -1.69
C LEU A 71 -3.18 -10.49 -1.41
N LEU A 72 -3.72 -11.38 -2.23
CA LEU A 72 -3.51 -12.84 -2.11
C LEU A 72 -2.05 -13.25 -2.35
N CYS A 73 -1.32 -12.47 -3.15
CA CYS A 73 0.10 -12.63 -3.43
C CYS A 73 0.99 -11.68 -2.58
N SER A 74 0.53 -11.30 -1.38
CA SER A 74 1.26 -10.49 -0.42
C SER A 74 1.44 -11.25 0.89
N ASN A 75 2.55 -11.00 1.59
CA ASN A 75 2.77 -11.42 2.96
C ASN A 75 2.65 -10.25 3.95
N ALA A 76 2.52 -9.02 3.43
CA ALA A 76 2.33 -7.84 4.26
C ALA A 76 0.94 -7.80 4.91
N LYS A 77 0.89 -7.18 6.08
CA LYS A 77 -0.32 -6.86 6.85
C LYS A 77 -0.27 -5.42 7.28
N VAL A 78 -1.43 -4.83 7.50
CA VAL A 78 -1.57 -3.50 8.08
C VAL A 78 -2.62 -3.58 9.17
N GLU A 79 -2.19 -3.33 10.40
CA GLU A 79 -2.99 -3.57 11.60
C GLU A 79 -3.14 -2.27 12.39
N ARG A 80 -4.25 -2.14 13.12
CA ARG A 80 -4.50 -0.96 13.95
C ARG A 80 -4.00 -1.23 15.37
N GLU A 81 -2.97 -0.51 15.77
CA GLU A 81 -2.36 -0.62 17.10
C GLU A 81 -2.55 0.68 17.89
N VAL A 82 -2.69 0.58 19.20
CA VAL A 82 -2.75 1.75 20.11
C VAL A 82 -1.35 1.99 20.65
N GLY A 83 -0.78 3.16 20.34
CA GLY A 83 0.53 3.56 20.85
C GLY A 83 0.52 3.85 22.35
N GLU A 84 1.71 4.02 22.93
CA GLU A 84 1.89 4.41 24.34
C GLU A 84 1.23 5.75 24.69
N ASP A 85 1.01 6.60 23.69
CA ASP A 85 0.29 7.88 23.78
C ASP A 85 -1.24 7.73 23.70
N GLY A 86 -1.75 6.50 23.64
CA GLY A 86 -3.18 6.20 23.53
C GLY A 86 -3.76 6.44 22.14
N LEU A 87 -2.95 6.84 21.15
CA LEU A 87 -3.42 7.10 19.80
C LEU A 87 -3.37 5.82 18.96
N ALA A 88 -4.50 5.50 18.32
CA ALA A 88 -4.57 4.38 17.38
C ALA A 88 -3.90 4.76 16.05
N ARG A 89 -3.00 3.91 15.56
CA ARG A 89 -2.26 4.10 14.30
C ARG A 89 -2.29 2.82 13.49
N TRP A 90 -2.25 2.98 12.17
CA TRP A 90 -2.03 1.86 11.25
C TRP A 90 -0.54 1.53 11.19
N VAL A 91 -0.20 0.32 11.58
CA VAL A 91 1.17 -0.20 11.65
C VAL A 91 1.33 -1.27 10.57
N PRO A 92 2.29 -1.10 9.64
CA PRO A 92 2.57 -2.11 8.63
C PRO A 92 3.51 -3.18 9.15
N ASN A 93 3.21 -4.43 8.81
CA ASN A 93 4.05 -5.60 9.05
C ASN A 93 4.37 -6.27 7.71
N GLY A 94 5.64 -6.37 7.35
CA GLY A 94 6.08 -6.95 6.06
C GLY A 94 6.88 -5.99 5.19
N ASN A 95 7.03 -6.34 3.92
CA ASN A 95 7.90 -5.61 2.99
C ASN A 95 7.29 -4.25 2.59
N SER A 96 8.14 -3.22 2.52
CA SER A 96 7.73 -1.85 2.15
C SER A 96 7.12 -1.75 0.75
N SER A 97 7.42 -2.67 -0.16
CA SER A 97 6.81 -2.73 -1.49
C SER A 97 5.43 -3.42 -1.52
N GLU A 98 5.15 -4.28 -0.55
CA GLU A 98 3.89 -5.05 -0.47
C GLU A 98 2.82 -4.31 0.32
N VAL A 99 3.22 -3.62 1.40
CA VAL A 99 2.32 -2.81 2.26
C VAL A 99 1.42 -1.86 1.44
N PRO A 100 1.93 -1.11 0.45
CA PRO A 100 1.08 -0.28 -0.43
C PRO A 100 -0.10 -1.01 -1.08
N ILE A 101 0.09 -2.27 -1.48
CA ILE A 101 -0.93 -3.09 -2.13
C ILE A 101 -2.03 -3.42 -1.11
N VAL A 102 -1.63 -3.81 0.10
CA VAL A 102 -2.55 -4.11 1.22
C VAL A 102 -3.36 -2.87 1.62
N VAL A 103 -2.70 -1.71 1.72
CA VAL A 103 -3.38 -0.43 2.03
C VAL A 103 -4.37 -0.06 0.93
N ALA A 104 -4.00 -0.24 -0.35
CA ALA A 104 -4.89 0.05 -1.47
C ALA A 104 -6.11 -0.90 -1.51
N ALA A 105 -5.92 -2.19 -1.22
CA ALA A 105 -7.02 -3.15 -1.08
C ALA A 105 -7.96 -2.78 0.09
N GLY A 106 -7.38 -2.37 1.23
CA GLY A 106 -8.13 -1.93 2.40
C GLY A 106 -9.03 -0.70 2.15
N LYS A 107 -8.63 0.23 1.26
CA LYS A 107 -9.48 1.36 0.81
C LYS A 107 -10.78 0.92 0.16
N LEU A 108 -10.79 -0.29 -0.41
CA LEU A 108 -11.97 -0.89 -1.05
C LEU A 108 -12.73 -1.86 -0.13
N GLY A 109 -12.34 -1.89 1.15
CA GLY A 109 -12.85 -2.84 2.13
C GLY A 109 -12.49 -4.28 1.82
N ILE A 110 -11.35 -4.53 1.15
CA ILE A 110 -10.87 -5.89 0.85
C ILE A 110 -9.74 -6.20 1.83
N TRP A 111 -10.01 -7.10 2.79
CA TRP A 111 -9.06 -7.48 3.83
C TRP A 111 -8.68 -8.96 3.75
N ALA A 112 -7.40 -9.25 4.05
CA ALA A 112 -6.87 -10.62 4.02
C ALA A 112 -7.73 -11.58 4.87
N ALA A 113 -8.09 -11.16 6.08
CA ALA A 113 -8.92 -11.95 6.99
C ALA A 113 -10.31 -12.32 6.42
N GLU A 114 -10.85 -11.53 5.49
CA GLU A 114 -12.16 -11.77 4.88
C GLU A 114 -12.06 -12.71 3.65
N VAL A 115 -10.93 -12.66 2.94
CA VAL A 115 -10.73 -13.40 1.70
C VAL A 115 -10.00 -14.73 1.88
N GLU A 116 -9.15 -14.87 2.91
CA GLU A 116 -8.38 -16.11 3.18
C GLU A 116 -9.27 -17.34 3.38
N GLY A 117 -10.49 -17.16 3.91
CA GLY A 117 -11.46 -18.25 4.04
C GLY A 117 -12.08 -18.70 2.72
N SER A 118 -12.18 -17.80 1.74
CA SER A 118 -12.71 -18.11 0.40
C SER A 118 -11.62 -18.51 -0.58
N PHE A 119 -10.38 -18.08 -0.34
CA PHE A 119 -9.21 -18.30 -1.19
C PHE A 119 -8.05 -18.85 -0.34
N PRO A 120 -8.18 -20.08 0.22
CA PRO A 120 -7.12 -20.65 1.04
C PRO A 120 -5.83 -20.80 0.22
N ARG A 121 -4.70 -20.32 0.77
CA ARG A 121 -3.39 -20.43 0.13
C ARG A 121 -2.90 -21.88 0.16
N LEU A 122 -2.78 -22.47 -1.03
CA LEU A 122 -2.35 -23.86 -1.24
C LEU A 122 -0.83 -23.97 -1.38
N GLN A 123 -0.18 -22.98 -2.00
CA GLN A 123 1.26 -22.97 -2.24
C GLN A 123 1.82 -21.55 -2.29
N GLU A 124 3.11 -21.42 -1.97
CA GLU A 124 3.87 -20.19 -2.08
C GLU A 124 5.27 -20.45 -2.62
N VAL A 125 5.72 -19.57 -3.52
CA VAL A 125 7.11 -19.39 -3.89
C VAL A 125 7.50 -17.96 -3.46
N PRO A 126 8.28 -17.80 -2.38
CA PRO A 126 8.64 -16.50 -1.86
C PRO A 126 9.44 -15.67 -2.87
N PHE A 127 9.40 -14.35 -2.71
CA PHE A 127 10.22 -13.46 -3.51
C PHE A 127 11.71 -13.83 -3.42
N SER A 128 12.38 -13.90 -4.57
CA SER A 128 13.84 -13.98 -4.62
C SER A 128 14.42 -12.95 -5.58
N SER A 129 15.56 -12.36 -5.23
CA SER A 129 16.23 -11.37 -6.10
C SER A 129 16.66 -11.94 -7.45
N SER A 130 16.82 -13.26 -7.56
CA SER A 130 17.15 -13.94 -8.82
C SER A 130 15.95 -14.07 -9.74
N SER A 131 14.77 -14.39 -9.21
CA SER A 131 13.52 -14.53 -9.97
C SER A 131 12.80 -13.18 -10.16
N LYS A 132 13.04 -12.22 -9.26
CA LYS A 132 12.37 -10.92 -9.18
C LYS A 132 10.85 -11.02 -9.12
N MET A 133 10.34 -12.13 -8.60
CA MET A 133 8.91 -12.40 -8.50
C MET A 133 8.59 -13.23 -7.26
N MET A 134 7.35 -13.08 -6.80
CA MET A 134 6.70 -13.95 -5.82
C MET A 134 5.49 -14.59 -6.52
N LEU A 135 5.12 -15.79 -6.08
CA LEU A 135 3.93 -16.49 -6.57
C LEU A 135 3.20 -17.16 -5.42
N THR A 136 1.88 -17.07 -5.44
CA THR A 136 1.00 -17.84 -4.56
C THR A 136 -0.02 -18.61 -5.41
N VAL A 137 -0.48 -19.75 -4.89
CA VAL A 137 -1.60 -20.51 -5.44
C VAL A 137 -2.70 -20.52 -4.38
N THR A 138 -3.90 -20.12 -4.76
CA THR A 138 -5.10 -20.09 -3.91
C THR A 138 -6.23 -20.84 -4.61
N ASP A 139 -7.09 -21.52 -3.85
CA ASP A 139 -8.31 -22.17 -4.36
C ASP A 139 -9.33 -21.15 -4.90
#